data_AF-A0A538P2Z5-F1
#
_entry.id   AF-A0A538P2Z5-F1
#
_cell.length_a   1.000
_cell.length_b   1.000
_cell.length_c   1.000
_cell.angle_alpha   90.00
_cell.angle_beta   90.00
_cell.angle_gamma   90.00
#
_symmetry.space_group_name_H-M   'P 1'
#
loop_
_entity.id
_entity.type
_entity.pdbx_description
1 polymer ?
#
loop_
_entity_poly.entity_id
_entity_poly.type
_entity_poly.pdbx_seq_one_letter_code
_entity_poly.pdbx_strand_id
1 'polypeptide(L)'
;MTNGDSAIYSISYAAQSAGQSLTIKWTVSQAFGADANVTLQSAALSIAGANNPPSVAITSPGDNATFDAGSDITIMASAADPDGSVTLVEFFAGANKLGEAAGSPFSFTWANVPAGVYSLTARATDNGGASTVSGSVEISVNGTGGSLMGAATLPPAGVDLTAEGDLDWAHWGLTSAVSFDHKAGVPQQISNFTEIGTNGVQQYSDNFTAYNWSDGTPTASTNGTKTGVFIHGLTNGFLLSVPADSQARTLKVYVGLYAAQGVFQAYLSDFSAPAFTDSSLSSFYDNLYAVYTLNYAAASAGQSLRVTYTAKTLFDADFGNVTLQAATLSGPAPPTNSPPTVAITDPTNNATYLAGANITIQAGASDTDGSVAQVQFFAGTNLLGTATANPYSVTWTNVPVGDYNLTAKATDNQGATSTSSAVNISVVNNAPAAVTLVDPMLSGNNFSLSFTTQSGVAYSVQFTDSLSPITWSGLTNFGGTGTTFTVTDTTAAAQRFYRVRSP
;
A
#
# COMPACT_ATOMS: atom_id res chain seq x y z
N MET A 1 19.93 32.18 23.74
CA MET A 1 21.33 32.63 23.90
C MET A 1 22.19 31.67 23.11
N THR A 2 22.97 32.14 22.13
CA THR A 2 23.95 31.30 21.44
C THR A 2 25.21 31.25 22.29
N ASN A 3 25.66 30.04 22.64
CA ASN A 3 26.97 29.87 23.27
C ASN A 3 28.06 30.40 22.32
N GLY A 4 29.16 30.91 22.87
CA GLY A 4 30.32 31.37 22.10
C GLY A 4 31.09 30.21 21.45
N ASP A 5 32.20 30.54 20.80
CA ASP A 5 33.06 29.59 20.08
C ASP A 5 33.48 28.40 20.97
N SER A 6 33.46 27.20 20.38
CA SER A 6 33.92 25.96 21.01
C SER A 6 35.30 25.56 20.49
N ALA A 7 36.10 24.90 21.32
CA ALA A 7 37.44 24.44 20.95
C ALA A 7 37.77 23.08 21.58
N ILE A 8 38.67 22.33 20.93
CA ILE A 8 39.26 21.10 21.45
C ILE A 8 40.70 21.40 21.88
N TYR A 9 41.08 20.98 23.08
CA TYR A 9 42.44 21.10 23.61
C TYR A 9 43.07 19.72 23.77
N SER A 10 44.20 19.48 23.10
CA SER A 10 44.99 18.25 23.22
C SER A 10 46.20 18.48 24.10
N ILE A 11 46.37 17.66 25.15
CA ILE A 11 47.47 17.77 26.12
C ILE A 11 48.19 16.42 26.21
N SER A 12 49.42 16.37 25.70
CA SER A 12 50.31 15.22 25.90
C SER A 12 51.04 15.35 27.22
N TYR A 13 50.98 14.32 28.08
CA TYR A 13 51.64 14.31 29.38
C TYR A 13 52.24 12.94 29.71
N ALA A 14 53.25 12.92 30.57
CA ALA A 14 53.81 11.70 31.14
C ALA A 14 54.19 11.96 32.61
N ALA A 15 53.78 11.06 33.50
CA ALA A 15 54.21 11.10 34.90
C ALA A 15 55.59 10.47 35.05
N GLN A 16 56.44 11.05 35.91
CA GLN A 16 57.77 10.48 36.20
C GLN A 16 57.72 9.23 37.08
N SER A 17 56.59 9.00 37.78
CA SER A 17 56.34 7.81 38.61
C SER A 17 54.85 7.52 38.72
N ALA A 18 54.50 6.29 39.12
CA ALA A 18 53.10 5.89 39.35
C ALA A 18 52.45 6.70 40.48
N GLY A 19 51.15 7.03 40.31
CA GLY A 19 50.34 7.73 41.30
C GLY A 19 50.31 9.26 41.17
N GLN A 20 50.99 9.85 40.19
CA GLN A 20 50.88 11.28 39.89
C GLN A 20 49.62 11.58 39.04
N SER A 21 49.04 12.77 39.23
CA SER A 21 47.83 13.22 38.53
C SER A 21 48.10 14.44 37.66
N LEU A 22 47.50 14.50 36.46
CA LEU A 22 47.37 15.73 35.69
C LEU A 22 46.11 16.48 36.14
N THR A 23 46.24 17.76 36.48
CA THR A 23 45.12 18.64 36.82
C THR A 23 44.94 19.66 35.71
N ILE A 24 43.75 19.67 35.09
CA ILE A 24 43.37 20.65 34.07
C ILE A 24 42.37 21.64 34.70
N LYS A 25 42.62 22.94 34.53
CA LYS A 25 41.74 23.99 35.04
C LYS A 25 41.21 24.83 33.87
N TRP A 26 39.88 24.85 33.72
CA TRP A 26 39.17 25.68 32.75
C TRP A 26 38.32 26.69 33.51
N THR A 27 38.66 27.97 33.41
CA THR A 27 38.02 29.05 34.19
C THR A 27 37.83 30.29 33.36
N VAL A 28 36.76 31.04 33.64
CA VAL A 28 36.54 32.39 33.11
C VAL A 28 37.71 33.29 33.54
N SER A 29 38.44 33.85 32.58
CA SER A 29 39.50 34.84 32.83
C SER A 29 38.97 36.27 32.77
N GLN A 30 37.92 36.52 31.98
CA GLN A 30 37.23 37.81 31.85
C GLN A 30 35.74 37.57 31.58
N ALA A 31 34.88 38.32 32.27
CA ALA A 31 33.42 38.23 32.15
C ALA A 31 32.85 39.54 31.59
N PHE A 32 31.93 39.44 30.63
CA PHE A 32 31.22 40.58 30.03
C PHE A 32 29.72 40.55 30.35
N GLY A 33 29.38 40.28 31.60
CA GLY A 33 28.00 40.17 32.10
C GLY A 33 27.93 39.31 33.36
N ALA A 34 26.79 39.38 34.07
CA ALA A 34 26.58 38.62 35.31
C ALA A 34 26.49 37.10 35.07
N ASP A 35 26.04 36.68 33.89
CA ASP A 35 25.83 35.27 33.53
C ASP A 35 26.97 34.67 32.68
N ALA A 36 28.11 35.35 32.61
CA ALA A 36 29.26 34.85 31.85
C ALA A 36 29.77 33.54 32.46
N ASN A 37 29.82 32.48 31.65
CA ASN A 37 30.22 31.15 32.09
C ASN A 37 31.32 30.56 31.17
N VAL A 38 31.90 29.45 31.63
CA VAL A 38 32.62 28.52 30.76
C VAL A 38 31.97 27.15 30.92
N THR A 39 31.87 26.40 29.82
CA THR A 39 31.33 25.04 29.82
C THR A 39 32.43 24.05 29.49
N LEU A 40 32.51 22.95 30.25
CA LEU A 40 33.29 21.76 29.88
C LEU A 40 32.29 20.72 29.37
N GLN A 41 32.49 20.25 28.13
CA GLN A 41 31.53 19.37 27.47
C GLN A 41 31.90 17.89 27.63
N SER A 42 33.16 17.53 27.34
CA SER A 42 33.66 16.16 27.46
C SER A 42 35.19 16.13 27.54
N ALA A 43 35.77 15.04 28.05
CA ALA A 43 37.20 14.77 28.02
C ALA A 43 37.46 13.29 27.72
N ALA A 44 38.53 12.99 26.98
CA ALA A 44 38.96 11.63 26.69
C ALA A 44 40.45 11.46 27.06
N LEU A 45 40.81 10.29 27.56
CA LEU A 45 42.19 9.90 27.82
C LEU A 45 42.59 8.81 26.83
N SER A 46 43.59 9.09 26.00
CA SER A 46 44.19 8.10 25.10
C SER A 46 45.63 7.77 25.52
N ILE A 47 46.06 6.54 25.24
CA ILE A 47 47.47 6.16 25.37
C ILE A 47 48.26 6.80 24.20
N ALA A 48 49.54 7.12 24.41
CA ALA A 48 50.37 7.66 23.35
C ALA A 48 50.45 6.69 22.16
N GLY A 49 50.07 7.16 20.97
CA GLY A 49 50.01 6.34 19.75
C GLY A 49 48.73 5.50 19.58
N ALA A 50 47.72 5.66 20.45
CA ALA A 50 46.37 5.19 20.11
C ALA A 50 45.84 5.97 18.91
N ASN A 51 45.07 5.29 18.07
CA ASN A 51 44.32 5.89 16.98
C ASN A 51 42.95 6.34 17.52
N ASN A 52 42.75 7.63 17.72
CA ASN A 52 41.46 8.15 18.15
C ASN A 52 40.54 8.33 16.93
N PRO A 53 39.24 8.02 17.05
CA PRO A 53 38.34 8.13 15.91
C PRO A 53 38.12 9.61 15.50
N PRO A 54 37.81 9.87 14.22
CA PRO A 54 37.62 11.22 13.71
C PRO A 54 36.32 11.84 14.23
N SER A 55 36.18 13.15 14.07
CA SER A 55 34.91 13.87 14.20
C SER A 55 34.27 14.09 12.82
N VAL A 56 32.94 14.08 12.73
CA VAL A 56 32.22 14.34 11.47
C VAL A 56 30.85 14.98 11.72
N ALA A 57 30.49 15.94 10.89
CA ALA A 57 29.17 16.57 10.86
C ALA A 57 28.78 16.92 9.43
N ILE A 58 27.52 16.69 9.06
CA ILE A 58 26.93 17.21 7.82
C ILE A 58 26.76 18.74 7.99
N THR A 59 27.28 19.50 7.04
CA THR A 59 27.23 20.96 7.02
C THR A 59 26.24 21.50 5.97
N SER A 60 25.87 20.67 5.00
CA SER A 60 24.80 20.92 4.04
C SER A 60 24.27 19.56 3.55
N PRO A 61 22.96 19.37 3.34
CA PRO A 61 21.89 20.32 3.66
C PRO A 61 21.75 20.58 5.17
N GLY A 62 21.08 21.68 5.53
CA GLY A 62 20.70 21.96 6.91
C GLY A 62 19.53 21.07 7.35
N ASP A 63 19.36 20.92 8.66
CA ASP A 63 18.25 20.17 9.23
C ASP A 63 16.90 20.79 8.83
N ASN A 64 15.95 19.95 8.45
CA ASN A 64 14.64 20.27 7.87
C ASN A 64 14.68 20.99 6.51
N ALA A 65 15.78 20.90 5.76
CA ALA A 65 15.83 21.45 4.41
C ALA A 65 14.81 20.76 3.47
N THR A 66 14.26 21.54 2.54
CA THR A 66 13.25 21.09 1.57
C THR A 66 13.77 21.18 0.15
N PHE A 67 13.50 20.17 -0.67
CA PHE A 67 13.88 20.10 -2.09
C PHE A 67 12.69 19.67 -2.95
N ASP A 68 12.80 19.87 -4.26
CA ASP A 68 11.83 19.35 -5.24
C ASP A 68 12.28 17.97 -5.74
N ALA A 69 11.33 17.06 -5.96
CA ALA A 69 11.61 15.73 -6.46
C ALA A 69 12.27 15.77 -7.85
N GLY A 70 13.28 14.93 -8.03
CA GLY A 70 14.15 14.95 -9.19
C GLY A 70 15.29 15.97 -9.12
N SER A 71 15.37 16.79 -8.05
CA SER A 71 16.54 17.65 -7.83
C SER A 71 17.78 16.84 -7.44
N ASP A 72 18.94 17.40 -7.77
CA ASP A 72 20.22 16.93 -7.25
C ASP A 72 20.51 17.61 -5.89
N ILE A 73 20.83 16.81 -4.86
CA ILE A 73 21.10 17.31 -3.51
C ILE A 73 22.59 17.13 -3.20
N THR A 74 23.29 18.24 -2.99
CA THR A 74 24.70 18.21 -2.56
C THR A 74 24.80 18.10 -1.05
N ILE A 75 25.35 16.99 -0.59
CA ILE A 75 25.64 16.71 0.81
C ILE A 75 27.12 17.03 1.07
N MET A 76 27.38 17.93 2.01
CA MET A 76 28.71 18.34 2.44
C MET A 76 28.91 17.94 3.90
N ALA A 77 30.12 17.53 4.25
CA ALA A 77 30.50 17.26 5.63
C ALA A 77 31.81 17.95 6.00
N SER A 78 31.90 18.39 7.25
CA SER A 78 33.18 18.69 7.90
C SER A 78 33.61 17.45 8.67
N ALA A 79 34.85 17.00 8.45
CA ALA A 79 35.46 15.94 9.24
C ALA A 79 36.89 16.33 9.61
N ALA A 80 37.29 16.00 10.84
CA ALA A 80 38.63 16.29 11.35
C ALA A 80 39.06 15.17 12.28
N ASP A 81 40.33 14.80 12.19
CA ASP A 81 40.93 13.76 13.01
C ASP A 81 41.98 14.38 13.96
N PRO A 82 41.93 14.09 15.27
CA PRO A 82 42.77 14.77 16.26
C PRO A 82 44.23 14.28 16.28
N ASP A 83 44.52 13.08 15.79
CA ASP A 83 45.84 12.43 15.85
C ASP A 83 46.35 11.92 14.49
N GLY A 84 45.58 12.11 13.44
CA GLY A 84 45.89 11.70 12.08
C GLY A 84 45.14 12.53 11.02
N SER A 85 44.66 11.85 9.99
CA SER A 85 43.91 12.43 8.88
C SER A 85 42.71 11.57 8.53
N VAL A 86 41.58 12.21 8.22
CA VAL A 86 40.40 11.53 7.66
C VAL A 86 40.71 11.04 6.23
N THR A 87 40.55 9.74 5.99
CA THR A 87 40.81 9.12 4.68
C THR A 87 39.55 8.93 3.84
N LEU A 88 38.39 8.83 4.49
CA LEU A 88 37.11 8.59 3.81
C LEU A 88 35.95 9.19 4.60
N VAL A 89 35.01 9.83 3.91
CA VAL A 89 33.69 10.16 4.44
C VAL A 89 32.63 9.50 3.57
N GLU A 90 31.81 8.64 4.15
CA GLU A 90 30.67 7.97 3.52
C GLU A 90 29.37 8.68 3.91
N PHE A 91 28.45 8.86 2.96
CA PHE A 91 27.15 9.52 3.18
C PHE A 91 26.01 8.51 3.07
N PHE A 92 25.02 8.60 3.95
CA PHE A 92 23.91 7.65 4.06
C PHE A 92 22.56 8.36 4.13
N ALA A 93 21.51 7.71 3.61
CA ALA A 93 20.11 7.99 3.92
C ALA A 93 19.53 6.77 4.65
N GLY A 94 19.24 6.92 5.94
CA GLY A 94 18.95 5.78 6.82
C GLY A 94 20.10 4.78 6.82
N ALA A 95 19.81 3.51 6.49
CA ALA A 95 20.83 2.45 6.38
C ALA A 95 21.54 2.40 5.01
N ASN A 96 21.02 3.10 4.00
CA ASN A 96 21.52 3.00 2.63
C ASN A 96 22.68 3.96 2.40
N LYS A 97 23.83 3.44 1.95
CA LYS A 97 24.96 4.27 1.52
C LYS A 97 24.62 4.95 0.19
N LEU A 98 24.70 6.26 0.16
CA LEU A 98 24.47 7.08 -1.03
C LEU A 98 25.76 7.26 -1.84
N GLY A 99 26.87 7.53 -1.15
CA GLY A 99 28.15 7.83 -1.78
C GLY A 99 29.28 8.03 -0.78
N GLU A 100 30.44 8.46 -1.26
CA GLU A 100 31.63 8.69 -0.43
C GLU A 100 32.56 9.74 -1.04
N ALA A 101 33.44 10.32 -0.21
CA ALA A 101 34.48 11.25 -0.59
C ALA A 101 35.79 10.93 0.14
N ALA A 102 36.89 10.75 -0.60
CA ALA A 102 38.20 10.38 -0.06
C ALA A 102 39.14 11.58 0.18
N GLY A 103 38.65 12.81 0.04
CA GLY A 103 39.47 14.02 0.21
C GLY A 103 38.62 15.26 0.47
N SER A 104 39.21 16.23 1.18
CA SER A 104 38.56 17.50 1.49
C SER A 104 38.53 18.44 0.27
N PRO A 105 37.42 19.12 -0.03
CA PRO A 105 36.16 19.14 0.72
C PRO A 105 35.37 17.83 0.57
N PHE A 106 34.90 17.27 1.69
CA PHE A 106 34.07 16.06 1.69
C PHE A 106 32.66 16.41 1.21
N SER A 107 32.37 16.09 -0.04
CA SER A 107 31.12 16.43 -0.72
C SER A 107 30.66 15.29 -1.62
N PHE A 108 29.36 15.06 -1.66
CA PHE A 108 28.70 14.11 -2.54
C PHE A 108 27.41 14.70 -3.10
N THR A 109 27.16 14.53 -4.40
CA THR A 109 25.91 14.96 -5.03
C THR A 109 25.02 13.75 -5.26
N TRP A 110 23.89 13.71 -4.55
CA TRP A 110 22.85 12.71 -4.73
C TRP A 110 21.92 13.16 -5.84
N ALA A 111 22.02 12.51 -7.01
CA ALA A 111 21.28 12.94 -8.19
C ALA A 111 19.83 12.40 -8.24
N ASN A 112 18.94 13.19 -8.84
CA ASN A 112 17.53 12.84 -9.11
C ASN A 112 16.79 12.25 -7.90
N VAL A 113 16.84 12.94 -6.75
CA VAL A 113 16.30 12.39 -5.50
C VAL A 113 14.77 12.26 -5.59
N PRO A 114 14.19 11.05 -5.35
CA PRO A 114 12.75 10.87 -5.34
C PRO A 114 12.06 11.65 -4.22
N ALA A 115 10.75 11.85 -4.34
CA ALA A 115 9.95 12.43 -3.27
C ALA A 115 9.99 11.52 -2.02
N GLY A 116 10.13 12.12 -0.84
CA GLY A 116 10.25 11.39 0.42
C GLY A 116 10.86 12.23 1.54
N VAL A 117 10.89 11.65 2.74
CA VAL A 117 11.63 12.19 3.89
C VAL A 117 12.86 11.31 4.13
N TYR A 118 14.01 11.95 4.30
CA TYR A 118 15.29 11.26 4.45
C TYR A 118 16.04 11.76 5.69
N SER A 119 16.51 10.82 6.52
CA SER A 119 17.47 11.10 7.59
C SER A 119 18.88 10.83 7.07
N LEU A 120 19.65 11.89 6.87
CA LEU A 120 21.01 11.84 6.37
C LEU A 120 22.02 11.70 7.50
N THR A 121 23.02 10.84 7.33
CA THR A 121 24.19 10.74 8.22
C THR A 121 25.48 10.63 7.41
N ALA A 122 26.60 11.01 8.02
CA ALA A 122 27.93 10.84 7.45
C ALA A 122 28.79 9.98 8.38
N ARG A 123 29.60 9.08 7.83
CA ARG A 123 30.59 8.28 8.56
C ARG A 123 31.98 8.65 8.09
N ALA A 124 32.82 9.16 8.98
CA ALA A 124 34.23 9.43 8.69
C ALA A 124 35.10 8.27 9.18
N THR A 125 36.11 7.90 8.39
CA THR A 125 37.14 6.90 8.73
C THR A 125 38.52 7.53 8.61
N ASP A 126 39.38 7.32 9.60
CA ASP A 126 40.73 7.87 9.65
C ASP A 126 41.79 6.98 8.96
N ASN A 127 43.07 7.34 9.07
CA ASN A 127 44.19 6.59 8.50
C ASN A 127 44.64 5.38 9.33
N GLY A 128 44.13 5.21 10.56
CA GLY A 128 44.30 4.01 11.39
C GLY A 128 43.11 3.05 11.34
N GLY A 129 42.04 3.41 10.62
CA GLY A 129 40.83 2.62 10.41
C GLY A 129 39.73 2.82 11.46
N ALA A 130 39.86 3.74 12.41
CA ALA A 130 38.75 4.05 13.32
C ALA A 130 37.73 4.99 12.63
N SER A 131 36.48 4.95 13.10
CA SER A 131 35.38 5.66 12.46
C SER A 131 34.35 6.22 13.43
N THR A 132 33.67 7.28 13.00
CA THR A 132 32.59 7.97 13.73
C THR A 132 31.44 8.27 12.78
N VAL A 133 30.21 8.20 13.29
CA VAL A 133 28.98 8.61 12.57
C VAL A 133 28.49 9.95 13.12
N SER A 134 28.06 10.84 12.23
CA SER A 134 27.51 12.15 12.59
C SER A 134 26.14 12.04 13.26
N GLY A 135 25.66 13.15 13.83
CA GLY A 135 24.22 13.33 14.05
C GLY A 135 23.42 13.25 12.74
N SER A 136 22.13 12.97 12.84
CA SER A 136 21.21 12.94 11.71
C SER A 136 20.80 14.34 11.27
N VAL A 137 20.66 14.54 9.97
CA VAL A 137 20.04 15.72 9.35
C VAL A 137 18.79 15.24 8.61
N GLU A 138 17.60 15.67 9.01
CA GLU A 138 16.37 15.34 8.31
C GLU A 138 16.14 16.30 7.14
N ILE A 139 15.76 15.77 5.97
CA ILE A 139 15.34 16.57 4.83
C ILE A 139 14.03 16.03 4.26
N SER A 140 13.30 16.89 3.55
CA SER A 140 12.14 16.50 2.77
C SER A 140 12.33 16.83 1.29
N VAL A 141 11.88 15.92 0.43
CA VAL A 141 11.90 16.07 -1.02
C VAL A 141 10.46 15.94 -1.49
N ASN A 142 9.93 17.00 -2.11
CA ASN A 142 8.52 17.13 -2.41
C ASN A 142 8.26 16.92 -3.90
N GLY A 143 7.33 16.04 -4.23
CA GLY A 143 6.79 15.90 -5.57
C GLY A 143 5.90 17.07 -5.98
N THR A 144 5.27 16.91 -7.14
CA THR A 144 4.31 17.87 -7.69
C THR A 144 2.96 17.18 -7.92
N GLY A 145 1.91 17.97 -8.14
CA GLY A 145 0.57 17.47 -8.47
C GLY A 145 -0.41 17.46 -7.30
N GLY A 146 0.08 17.55 -6.06
CA GLY A 146 -0.74 17.79 -4.88
C GLY A 146 -0.78 19.26 -4.48
N SER A 147 -1.53 19.55 -3.42
CA SER A 147 -1.52 20.83 -2.73
C SER A 147 -1.70 20.60 -1.22
N LEU A 148 -0.99 21.37 -0.41
CA LEU A 148 -1.17 21.40 1.03
C LEU A 148 -0.89 22.82 1.52
N MET A 149 -1.90 23.45 2.10
CA MET A 149 -1.80 24.78 2.69
C MET A 149 -2.43 24.76 4.07
N GLY A 150 -1.77 25.35 5.05
CA GLY A 150 -2.26 25.43 6.43
C GLY A 150 -2.26 26.84 6.97
N ALA A 151 -3.18 27.12 7.90
CA ALA A 151 -3.19 28.34 8.69
C ALA A 151 -3.72 28.07 10.10
N ALA A 152 -3.15 28.75 11.10
CA ALA A 152 -3.57 28.68 12.49
C ALA A 152 -4.34 29.95 12.89
N THR A 153 -5.43 29.79 13.62
CA THR A 153 -6.18 30.90 14.23
C THR A 153 -6.66 30.51 15.63
N LEU A 154 -7.07 31.49 16.44
CA LEU A 154 -7.75 31.21 17.71
C LEU A 154 -9.09 30.52 17.42
N PRO A 155 -9.42 29.38 18.06
CA PRO A 155 -10.69 28.72 17.84
C PRO A 155 -11.85 29.55 18.41
N PRO A 156 -13.08 29.41 17.89
CA PRO A 156 -14.25 30.06 18.47
C PRO A 156 -14.60 29.47 19.84
N ALA A 157 -15.40 30.19 20.64
CA ALA A 157 -15.84 29.73 21.96
C ALA A 157 -16.79 28.51 21.90
N GLY A 158 -17.43 28.28 20.75
CA GLY A 158 -18.31 27.14 20.52
C GLY A 158 -18.22 26.65 19.07
N VAL A 159 -18.28 25.33 18.89
CA VAL A 159 -18.27 24.64 17.59
C VAL A 159 -19.38 23.60 17.55
N ASP A 160 -20.07 23.53 16.42
CA ASP A 160 -20.98 22.43 16.08
C ASP A 160 -20.27 21.50 15.09
N LEU A 161 -19.85 20.33 15.57
CA LEU A 161 -19.10 19.36 14.77
C LEU A 161 -19.95 18.73 13.68
N THR A 162 -21.26 18.55 13.92
CA THR A 162 -22.22 18.06 12.92
C THR A 162 -22.28 18.99 11.71
N ALA A 163 -22.28 20.30 11.96
CA ALA A 163 -22.37 21.32 10.92
C ALA A 163 -21.03 21.56 10.20
N GLU A 164 -19.90 21.46 10.91
CA GLU A 164 -18.58 21.70 10.32
C GLU A 164 -17.98 20.49 9.58
N GLY A 165 -18.25 19.26 10.04
CA GLY A 165 -17.77 18.03 9.42
C GLY A 165 -18.86 17.32 8.63
N ASP A 166 -19.07 17.73 7.39
CA ASP A 166 -20.04 17.11 6.46
C ASP A 166 -19.58 15.72 6.00
N LEU A 167 -18.27 15.50 5.85
CA LEU A 167 -17.69 14.17 5.57
C LEU A 167 -17.50 13.33 6.82
N ASP A 168 -16.82 13.88 7.82
CA ASP A 168 -16.58 13.25 9.11
C ASP A 168 -16.16 14.32 10.13
N TRP A 169 -16.30 14.02 11.40
CA TRP A 169 -15.75 14.80 12.50
C TRP A 169 -15.29 13.84 13.59
N ALA A 170 -14.33 14.26 14.40
CA ALA A 170 -13.85 13.50 15.55
C ALA A 170 -13.80 14.39 16.79
N HIS A 171 -14.13 13.81 17.95
CA HIS A 171 -13.91 14.37 19.28
C HIS A 171 -13.22 13.34 20.16
N TRP A 172 -12.24 13.80 20.94
CA TRP A 172 -11.48 12.94 21.86
C TRP A 172 -11.73 13.34 23.30
N GLY A 173 -11.73 12.35 24.20
CA GLY A 173 -11.74 12.64 25.62
C GLY A 173 -13.13 12.97 26.17
N LEU A 174 -14.24 12.50 25.57
CA LEU A 174 -15.58 12.83 26.07
C LEU A 174 -15.80 12.35 27.52
N THR A 175 -15.55 11.07 27.78
CA THR A 175 -15.81 10.42 29.08
C THR A 175 -14.55 9.86 29.75
N SER A 176 -13.48 9.66 28.99
CA SER A 176 -12.18 9.15 29.44
C SER A 176 -11.09 9.49 28.41
N ALA A 177 -9.82 9.30 28.76
CA ALA A 177 -8.69 9.58 27.86
C ALA A 177 -8.69 8.76 26.56
N VAL A 178 -9.42 7.64 26.52
CA VAL A 178 -9.52 6.75 25.34
C VAL A 178 -10.85 6.90 24.60
N SER A 179 -11.74 7.78 25.06
CA SER A 179 -13.03 8.01 24.41
C SER A 179 -12.83 8.71 23.07
N PHE A 180 -13.45 8.16 22.03
CA PHE A 180 -13.41 8.65 20.65
C PHE A 180 -14.82 8.64 20.08
N ASP A 181 -15.33 9.82 19.77
CA ASP A 181 -16.62 10.02 19.12
C ASP A 181 -16.39 10.56 17.71
N HIS A 182 -17.15 10.06 16.73
CA HIS A 182 -17.08 10.53 15.35
C HIS A 182 -18.46 10.52 14.69
N LYS A 183 -18.56 10.99 13.43
CA LYS A 183 -19.84 11.09 12.71
C LYS A 183 -20.45 9.70 12.47
N ALA A 184 -21.72 9.53 12.82
CA ALA A 184 -22.47 8.29 12.61
C ALA A 184 -22.96 8.15 11.16
N GLY A 185 -23.10 6.91 10.69
CA GLY A 185 -23.69 6.61 9.38
C GLY A 185 -22.77 6.85 8.18
N VAL A 186 -21.52 7.24 8.41
CA VAL A 186 -20.46 7.36 7.39
C VAL A 186 -19.28 6.46 7.74
N PRO A 187 -18.47 6.01 6.75
CA PRO A 187 -17.18 5.41 7.05
C PRO A 187 -16.31 6.41 7.84
N GLN A 188 -15.65 5.93 8.90
CA GLN A 188 -14.70 6.75 9.65
C GLN A 188 -13.55 7.16 8.73
N GLN A 189 -13.34 8.47 8.58
CA GLN A 189 -12.28 9.06 7.76
C GLN A 189 -11.23 9.75 8.63
N ILE A 190 -11.62 10.31 9.78
CA ILE A 190 -10.64 10.83 10.74
C ILE A 190 -10.23 9.68 11.66
N SER A 191 -8.95 9.33 11.64
CA SER A 191 -8.44 8.27 12.53
C SER A 191 -8.59 8.66 14.00
N ASN A 192 -8.68 7.67 14.88
CA ASN A 192 -8.32 7.94 16.27
C ASN A 192 -6.83 8.34 16.34
N PHE A 193 -6.42 9.06 17.39
CA PHE A 193 -5.01 9.43 17.52
C PHE A 193 -4.14 8.20 17.76
N THR A 194 -2.94 8.24 17.19
CA THR A 194 -1.82 7.42 17.67
C THR A 194 -0.98 8.28 18.60
N GLU A 195 -0.64 7.74 19.77
CA GLU A 195 0.23 8.41 20.74
C GLU A 195 1.65 8.54 20.17
N ILE A 196 2.25 9.73 20.29
CA ILE A 196 3.67 9.95 20.03
C ILE A 196 4.36 10.13 21.38
N GLY A 197 5.44 9.39 21.61
CA GLY A 197 6.23 9.50 22.84
C GLY A 197 5.98 8.36 23.83
N THR A 198 6.38 8.58 25.09
CA THR A 198 6.37 7.52 26.13
C THR A 198 5.38 7.72 27.26
N ASN A 199 4.84 8.94 27.42
CA ASN A 199 3.89 9.23 28.50
C ASN A 199 2.47 8.87 28.07
N GLY A 200 1.61 8.55 29.05
CA GLY A 200 0.22 8.21 28.78
C GLY A 200 -0.64 9.45 28.51
N VAL A 201 -1.61 9.31 27.60
CA VAL A 201 -2.61 10.34 27.34
C VAL A 201 -3.61 10.43 28.50
N GLN A 202 -3.99 11.66 28.84
CA GLN A 202 -4.90 11.98 29.93
C GLN A 202 -6.08 12.83 29.44
N GLN A 203 -7.22 12.73 30.11
CA GLN A 203 -8.40 13.54 29.82
C GLN A 203 -8.35 14.87 30.59
N TYR A 204 -8.88 15.93 30.01
CA TYR A 204 -9.19 17.19 30.72
C TYR A 204 -10.59 17.69 30.35
N SER A 205 -11.11 18.69 31.08
CA SER A 205 -12.52 19.13 30.96
C SER A 205 -12.76 20.64 31.03
N ASP A 206 -11.71 21.45 30.92
CA ASP A 206 -11.72 22.90 31.07
C ASP A 206 -11.33 23.64 29.78
N ASN A 207 -11.54 23.03 28.61
CA ASN A 207 -11.22 23.61 27.31
C ASN A 207 -11.90 24.97 27.06
N PHE A 208 -11.21 25.85 26.31
CA PHE A 208 -11.75 27.13 25.89
C PHE A 208 -13.00 26.94 25.01
N THR A 209 -12.86 26.16 23.93
CA THR A 209 -13.94 25.86 22.97
C THR A 209 -14.86 24.78 23.51
N ALA A 210 -16.17 25.05 23.47
CA ALA A 210 -17.20 24.06 23.74
C ALA A 210 -17.66 23.37 22.44
N TYR A 211 -17.77 22.04 22.45
CA TYR A 211 -18.17 21.25 21.28
C TYR A 211 -19.58 20.68 21.44
N ASN A 212 -20.30 20.63 20.33
CA ASN A 212 -21.65 20.08 20.21
C ASN A 212 -21.72 19.17 19.00
N TRP A 213 -22.60 18.17 19.04
CA TRP A 213 -22.99 17.38 17.88
C TRP A 213 -24.34 16.73 18.12
N SER A 214 -24.99 16.32 17.03
CA SER A 214 -26.30 15.67 17.02
C SER A 214 -26.34 14.37 16.20
N ASP A 215 -25.22 13.99 15.56
CA ASP A 215 -25.11 12.85 14.65
C ASP A 215 -23.88 11.98 14.96
N GLY A 216 -23.56 11.77 16.23
CA GLY A 216 -22.34 11.08 16.66
C GLY A 216 -22.48 9.58 16.93
N THR A 217 -21.35 8.90 17.00
CA THR A 217 -21.19 7.53 17.49
C THR A 217 -19.83 7.41 18.21
N PRO A 218 -19.73 6.70 19.36
CA PRO A 218 -20.80 5.98 20.06
C PRO A 218 -21.82 6.88 20.78
N THR A 219 -21.51 8.16 21.02
CA THR A 219 -22.43 9.10 21.66
C THR A 219 -23.24 9.85 20.60
N ALA A 220 -24.55 9.61 20.54
CA ALA A 220 -25.44 10.21 19.55
C ALA A 220 -25.40 11.75 19.51
N SER A 221 -25.33 12.39 20.68
CA SER A 221 -25.34 13.84 20.79
C SER A 221 -24.66 14.33 22.06
N THR A 222 -24.07 15.51 22.01
CA THR A 222 -23.65 16.28 23.20
C THR A 222 -23.98 17.76 23.03
N ASN A 223 -24.00 18.48 24.15
CA ASN A 223 -24.20 19.92 24.17
C ASN A 223 -23.16 20.58 25.09
N GLY A 224 -22.18 21.25 24.48
CA GLY A 224 -21.23 22.14 25.13
C GLY A 224 -20.12 21.44 25.88
N THR A 225 -19.68 20.25 25.44
CA THR A 225 -18.56 19.58 26.10
C THR A 225 -17.28 20.40 25.96
N LYS A 226 -16.55 20.57 27.07
CA LYS A 226 -15.25 21.23 27.12
C LYS A 226 -14.12 20.24 27.38
N THR A 227 -14.34 18.99 27.03
CA THR A 227 -13.36 17.94 27.22
C THR A 227 -12.44 17.78 26.03
N GLY A 228 -11.28 17.20 26.30
CA GLY A 228 -10.25 16.87 25.34
C GLY A 228 -9.23 15.92 25.97
N VAL A 229 -8.14 15.69 25.26
CA VAL A 229 -7.01 14.91 25.76
C VAL A 229 -5.70 15.71 25.73
N PHE A 230 -4.78 15.38 26.63
CA PHE A 230 -3.45 15.97 26.69
C PHE A 230 -2.38 14.93 26.95
N ILE A 231 -1.14 15.26 26.58
CA ILE A 231 0.05 14.47 26.87
C ILE A 231 1.20 15.40 27.24
N HIS A 232 1.78 15.17 28.41
CA HIS A 232 2.90 15.95 28.92
C HIS A 232 4.24 15.36 28.47
N GLY A 233 5.31 16.15 28.46
CA GLY A 233 6.66 15.70 28.14
C GLY A 233 7.17 16.18 26.79
N LEU A 234 8.48 16.39 26.70
CA LEU A 234 9.17 16.82 25.49
C LEU A 234 9.01 15.76 24.41
N THR A 235 8.82 16.18 23.15
CA THR A 235 8.56 15.35 21.96
C THR A 235 7.29 14.49 21.97
N ASN A 236 6.56 14.44 23.08
CA ASN A 236 5.30 13.72 23.17
C ASN A 236 4.18 14.48 22.43
N GLY A 237 3.16 13.76 21.95
CA GLY A 237 2.08 14.35 21.19
C GLY A 237 1.13 13.35 20.55
N PHE A 238 0.50 13.79 19.45
CA PHE A 238 -0.54 13.06 18.75
C PHE A 238 -0.24 12.95 17.26
N LEU A 239 -0.56 11.81 16.66
CA LEU A 239 -0.60 11.59 15.21
C LEU A 239 -2.04 11.29 14.77
N LEU A 240 -2.49 11.98 13.73
CA LEU A 240 -3.78 11.77 13.06
C LEU A 240 -3.58 11.50 11.56
N SER A 241 -4.54 10.79 10.97
CA SER A 241 -4.58 10.48 9.54
C SER A 241 -5.98 10.73 8.99
N VAL A 242 -6.06 11.34 7.81
CA VAL A 242 -7.28 11.44 7.00
C VAL A 242 -7.01 11.02 5.54
N PRO A 243 -8.01 10.50 4.80
CA PRO A 243 -7.87 10.22 3.37
C PRO A 243 -7.48 11.44 2.56
N ALA A 244 -6.64 11.22 1.54
CA ALA A 244 -6.28 12.19 0.54
C ALA A 244 -6.33 11.57 -0.86
N ASP A 245 -6.83 12.34 -1.82
CA ASP A 245 -6.85 12.03 -3.24
C ASP A 245 -6.75 13.35 -4.02
N SER A 246 -6.98 13.31 -5.33
CA SER A 246 -6.91 14.50 -6.19
C SER A 246 -8.01 15.54 -5.94
N GLN A 247 -8.99 15.25 -5.08
CA GLN A 247 -10.02 16.20 -4.71
C GLN A 247 -9.60 17.01 -3.48
N ALA A 248 -9.74 18.33 -3.58
CA ALA A 248 -9.42 19.24 -2.50
C ALA A 248 -10.40 19.08 -1.33
N ARG A 249 -9.86 18.87 -0.13
CA ARG A 249 -10.60 18.81 1.13
C ARG A 249 -10.05 19.79 2.15
N THR A 250 -10.85 20.05 3.18
CA THR A 250 -10.47 20.88 4.31
C THR A 250 -10.51 20.05 5.59
N LEU A 251 -9.37 19.92 6.25
CA LEU A 251 -9.27 19.37 7.60
C LEU A 251 -9.04 20.52 8.58
N LYS A 252 -9.90 20.66 9.60
CA LYS A 252 -9.60 21.48 10.77
C LYS A 252 -9.19 20.59 11.94
N VAL A 253 -8.14 20.99 12.66
CA VAL A 253 -7.68 20.30 13.88
C VAL A 253 -7.62 21.31 15.01
N TYR A 254 -8.35 21.02 16.09
CA TYR A 254 -8.41 21.85 17.28
C TYR A 254 -7.41 21.30 18.30
N VAL A 255 -6.44 22.13 18.63
CA VAL A 255 -5.34 21.81 19.54
C VAL A 255 -5.12 22.93 20.56
N GLY A 256 -4.31 22.63 21.56
CA GLY A 256 -3.81 23.63 22.49
C GLY A 256 -2.56 23.16 23.20
N LEU A 257 -2.10 23.94 24.17
CA LEU A 257 -0.94 23.61 24.99
C LEU A 257 -1.02 24.28 26.35
N TYR A 258 -0.20 23.79 27.29
CA TYR A 258 0.07 24.44 28.56
C TYR A 258 1.58 24.45 28.80
N ALA A 259 2.12 25.62 29.19
CA ALA A 259 3.52 25.80 29.56
C ALA A 259 4.53 25.12 28.61
N ALA A 260 4.26 25.21 27.31
CA ALA A 260 5.03 24.55 26.26
C ALA A 260 5.02 25.36 24.97
N GLN A 261 5.93 24.98 24.06
CA GLN A 261 5.88 25.33 22.64
C GLN A 261 5.50 24.08 21.86
N GLY A 262 4.45 24.15 21.05
CA GLY A 262 4.02 23.06 20.18
C GLY A 262 4.67 23.14 18.79
N VAL A 263 4.77 21.99 18.11
CA VAL A 263 5.06 21.88 16.67
C VAL A 263 3.91 21.14 16.02
N PHE A 264 3.22 21.81 15.11
CA PHE A 264 2.19 21.24 14.26
C PHE A 264 2.78 20.97 12.88
N GLN A 265 2.73 19.73 12.43
CA GLN A 265 3.19 19.33 11.11
C GLN A 265 2.11 18.56 10.36
N ALA A 266 2.00 18.81 9.06
CA ALA A 266 1.13 18.05 8.18
C ALA A 266 1.84 17.74 6.86
N TYR A 267 1.66 16.52 6.34
CA TYR A 267 2.23 16.11 5.06
C TYR A 267 1.36 15.03 4.38
N LEU A 268 1.38 15.02 3.05
CA LEU A 268 0.72 14.00 2.24
C LEU A 268 1.61 12.76 2.14
N SER A 269 1.02 11.56 2.17
CA SER A 269 1.77 10.29 2.12
C SER A 269 2.49 10.03 0.78
N ASP A 270 2.06 10.69 -0.29
CA ASP A 270 2.75 10.67 -1.59
C ASP A 270 3.77 11.80 -1.74
N PHE A 271 3.94 12.65 -0.71
CA PHE A 271 4.83 13.82 -0.71
C PHE A 271 4.59 14.76 -1.90
N SER A 272 3.39 14.75 -2.48
CA SER A 272 3.06 15.50 -3.71
C SER A 272 2.93 17.01 -3.55
N ALA A 273 3.09 17.51 -2.32
CA ALA A 273 3.19 18.92 -1.97
C ALA A 273 4.11 19.09 -0.75
N PRO A 274 4.74 20.28 -0.58
CA PRO A 274 5.51 20.58 0.62
C PRO A 274 4.72 20.38 1.91
N ALA A 275 5.39 19.83 2.93
CA ALA A 275 4.82 19.70 4.26
C ALA A 275 4.50 21.09 4.86
N PHE A 276 3.38 21.19 5.56
CA PHE A 276 3.07 22.35 6.40
C PHE A 276 3.69 22.16 7.78
N THR A 277 4.46 23.13 8.27
CA THR A 277 5.04 23.12 9.62
C THR A 277 4.80 24.47 10.28
N ASP A 278 4.30 24.44 11.51
CA ASP A 278 4.14 25.62 12.36
C ASP A 278 4.62 25.32 13.78
N SER A 279 5.39 26.25 14.35
CA SER A 279 5.85 26.18 15.75
C SER A 279 5.62 27.48 16.51
N SER A 280 4.71 28.31 16.00
CA SER A 280 4.41 29.62 16.56
C SER A 280 3.57 29.55 17.84
N LEU A 281 2.81 28.47 18.05
CA LEU A 281 2.03 28.28 19.28
C LEU A 281 2.96 27.99 20.47
N SER A 282 3.06 28.94 21.39
CA SER A 282 3.98 28.90 22.53
C SER A 282 3.42 29.69 23.70
N SER A 283 3.47 29.13 24.91
CA SER A 283 3.05 29.79 26.15
C SER A 283 3.93 29.37 27.33
N PHE A 284 4.36 30.32 28.15
CA PHE A 284 5.23 30.04 29.29
C PHE A 284 4.49 29.42 30.48
N TYR A 285 3.29 29.90 30.82
CA TYR A 285 2.55 29.46 32.02
C TYR A 285 1.03 29.38 31.85
N ASP A 286 0.49 29.76 30.68
CA ASP A 286 -0.96 29.77 30.44
C ASP A 286 -1.36 28.75 29.37
N ASN A 287 -2.66 28.44 29.33
CA ASN A 287 -3.24 27.67 28.24
C ASN A 287 -3.33 28.53 26.97
N LEU A 288 -2.94 27.96 25.84
CA LEU A 288 -3.11 28.57 24.52
C LEU A 288 -3.77 27.58 23.57
N TYR A 289 -4.61 28.08 22.66
CA TYR A 289 -5.44 27.26 21.79
C TYR A 289 -5.32 27.70 20.35
N ALA A 290 -5.40 26.75 19.42
CA ALA A 290 -5.40 27.00 18.00
C ALA A 290 -6.35 26.04 17.27
N VAL A 291 -6.98 26.52 16.22
CA VAL A 291 -7.52 25.67 15.15
C VAL A 291 -6.64 25.82 13.92
N TYR A 292 -6.06 24.70 13.49
CA TYR A 292 -5.32 24.61 12.24
C TYR A 292 -6.30 24.22 11.13
N THR A 293 -6.42 25.06 10.10
CA THR A 293 -7.21 24.76 8.89
C THR A 293 -6.27 24.38 7.77
N LEU A 294 -6.36 23.13 7.32
CA LEU A 294 -5.55 22.55 6.25
C LEU A 294 -6.42 22.36 5.01
N ASN A 295 -6.07 23.02 3.91
CA ASN A 295 -6.64 22.75 2.59
C ASN A 295 -5.66 21.86 1.82
N TYR A 296 -6.11 20.70 1.37
CA TYR A 296 -5.22 19.67 0.84
C TYR A 296 -5.82 18.85 -0.30
N ALA A 297 -4.97 18.40 -1.21
CA ALA A 297 -5.24 17.39 -2.24
C ALA A 297 -3.94 16.64 -2.54
N ALA A 298 -4.00 15.32 -2.66
CA ALA A 298 -2.87 14.49 -3.10
C ALA A 298 -2.78 14.47 -4.65
N ALA A 299 -1.64 14.02 -5.19
CA ALA A 299 -1.50 13.84 -6.64
C ALA A 299 -2.25 12.61 -7.16
N SER A 300 -2.51 11.63 -6.29
CA SER A 300 -3.13 10.34 -6.64
C SER A 300 -4.16 9.90 -5.61
N ALA A 301 -5.10 9.03 -6.00
CA ALA A 301 -6.06 8.44 -5.09
C ALA A 301 -5.41 7.43 -4.13
N GLY A 302 -6.10 7.13 -3.02
CA GLY A 302 -5.63 6.16 -2.02
C GLY A 302 -4.50 6.67 -1.12
N GLN A 303 -4.27 7.99 -1.09
CA GLN A 303 -3.28 8.61 -0.23
C GLN A 303 -3.88 9.04 1.11
N SER A 304 -3.04 9.57 1.99
CA SER A 304 -3.44 10.11 3.29
C SER A 304 -2.75 11.44 3.55
N LEU A 305 -3.44 12.35 4.25
CA LEU A 305 -2.83 13.46 4.94
C LEU A 305 -2.54 13.01 6.38
N ARG A 306 -1.28 13.12 6.80
CA ARG A 306 -0.84 12.84 8.16
C ARG A 306 -0.59 14.14 8.89
N VAL A 307 -1.04 14.23 10.13
CA VAL A 307 -0.88 15.40 11.00
C VAL A 307 -0.24 14.96 12.31
N THR A 308 0.86 15.60 12.70
CA THR A 308 1.46 15.46 14.02
C THR A 308 1.37 16.77 14.79
N TYR A 309 1.14 16.66 16.09
CA TYR A 309 1.24 17.79 17.00
C TYR A 309 1.96 17.38 18.28
N THR A 310 3.17 17.90 18.49
CA THR A 310 4.08 17.48 19.58
C THR A 310 4.63 18.67 20.36
N ALA A 311 5.06 18.42 21.60
CA ALA A 311 5.78 19.42 22.40
C ALA A 311 7.22 19.56 21.91
N LYS A 312 7.60 20.76 21.46
CA LYS A 312 8.98 21.11 21.04
C LYS A 312 9.84 21.60 22.18
N THR A 313 9.25 22.33 23.12
CA THR A 313 9.95 22.89 24.29
C THR A 313 8.97 22.91 25.44
N LEU A 314 9.47 22.57 26.63
CA LEU A 314 8.71 22.68 27.86
C LEU A 314 9.23 23.87 28.66
N PHE A 315 8.31 24.73 29.08
CA PHE A 315 8.59 25.82 30.03
C PHE A 315 8.26 25.41 31.46
N ASP A 316 7.40 24.40 31.61
CA ASP A 316 7.23 23.61 32.83
C ASP A 316 7.64 22.15 32.53
N ALA A 317 8.70 21.67 33.18
CA ALA A 317 9.26 20.35 32.90
C ALA A 317 8.36 19.19 33.35
N ASP A 318 7.52 19.42 34.37
CA ASP A 318 6.68 18.38 34.96
C ASP A 318 5.31 18.35 34.28
N PHE A 319 4.76 19.52 33.96
CA PHE A 319 3.36 19.66 33.50
C PHE A 319 3.21 20.18 32.07
N GLY A 320 4.28 20.68 31.45
CA GLY A 320 4.21 21.19 30.08
C GLY A 320 3.69 20.14 29.11
N ASN A 321 2.65 20.49 28.34
CA ASN A 321 1.90 19.54 27.53
C ASN A 321 1.33 20.16 26.26
N VAL A 322 0.95 19.29 25.33
CA VAL A 322 0.10 19.59 24.18
C VAL A 322 -1.24 18.88 24.32
N THR A 323 -2.29 19.48 23.74
CA THR A 323 -3.67 19.02 23.86
C THR A 323 -4.32 18.83 22.48
N LEU A 324 -5.23 17.86 22.38
CA LEU A 324 -6.04 17.57 21.21
C LEU A 324 -7.51 17.48 21.62
N GLN A 325 -8.40 18.18 20.90
CA GLN A 325 -9.82 18.25 21.26
C GLN A 325 -10.74 17.62 20.22
N ALA A 326 -10.66 18.12 18.99
CA ALA A 326 -11.56 17.75 17.92
C ALA A 326 -10.90 17.94 16.55
N ALA A 327 -11.50 17.33 15.54
CA ALA A 327 -11.17 17.59 14.14
C ALA A 327 -12.43 17.53 13.29
N THR A 328 -12.50 18.34 12.23
CA THR A 328 -13.61 18.32 11.27
C THR A 328 -13.05 18.18 9.86
N LEU A 329 -13.66 17.29 9.08
CA LEU A 329 -13.29 17.02 7.70
C LEU A 329 -14.45 17.43 6.80
N SER A 330 -14.14 18.28 5.82
CA SER A 330 -15.12 18.75 4.84
C SER A 330 -14.62 18.78 3.41
N GLY A 331 -15.58 18.81 2.48
CA GLY A 331 -15.34 18.83 1.04
C GLY A 331 -15.99 17.66 0.31
N PRO A 332 -15.56 17.35 -0.93
CA PRO A 332 -16.11 16.24 -1.69
C PRO A 332 -15.75 14.90 -1.05
N ALA A 333 -16.74 14.01 -0.98
CA ALA A 333 -16.53 12.65 -0.50
C ALA A 333 -15.44 11.95 -1.31
N PRO A 334 -14.60 11.09 -0.70
CA PRO A 334 -13.70 10.21 -1.44
C PRO A 334 -14.48 9.44 -2.52
N PRO A 335 -13.92 9.25 -3.72
CA PRO A 335 -14.55 8.40 -4.71
C PRO A 335 -14.69 7.00 -4.11
N THR A 336 -15.91 6.51 -4.02
CA THR A 336 -16.18 5.13 -3.61
C THR A 336 -15.77 4.21 -4.74
N ASN A 337 -14.91 3.22 -4.46
CA ASN A 337 -14.50 2.25 -5.47
C ASN A 337 -15.72 1.54 -6.07
N SER A 338 -15.87 1.64 -7.39
CA SER A 338 -16.95 1.07 -8.16
C SER A 338 -16.50 -0.30 -8.70
N PRO A 339 -17.23 -1.40 -8.43
CA PRO A 339 -16.83 -2.71 -8.94
C PRO A 339 -16.71 -2.71 -10.47
N PRO A 340 -15.77 -3.50 -11.04
CA PRO A 340 -15.57 -3.55 -12.48
C PRO A 340 -16.79 -4.14 -13.19
N THR A 341 -16.87 -3.98 -14.51
CA THR A 341 -17.82 -4.68 -15.38
C THR A 341 -17.13 -5.88 -16.04
N VAL A 342 -17.85 -7.00 -16.22
CA VAL A 342 -17.31 -8.20 -16.88
C VAL A 342 -18.38 -8.99 -17.62
N ALA A 343 -18.05 -9.47 -18.82
CA ALA A 343 -18.91 -10.34 -19.62
C ALA A 343 -18.07 -11.36 -20.40
N ILE A 344 -18.49 -12.63 -20.41
CA ILE A 344 -17.93 -13.64 -21.31
C ILE A 344 -18.36 -13.28 -22.74
N THR A 345 -17.38 -13.14 -23.64
CA THR A 345 -17.58 -12.80 -25.05
C THR A 345 -17.47 -14.01 -25.98
N ASP A 346 -16.78 -15.05 -25.52
CA ASP A 346 -16.71 -16.37 -26.16
C ASP A 346 -16.53 -17.44 -25.06
N PRO A 347 -17.22 -18.59 -25.10
CA PRO A 347 -18.17 -19.02 -26.11
C PRO A 347 -19.48 -18.22 -26.10
N THR A 348 -20.26 -18.32 -27.19
CA THR A 348 -21.63 -17.79 -27.22
C THR A 348 -22.57 -18.67 -26.39
N ASN A 349 -23.62 -18.06 -25.83
CA ASN A 349 -24.61 -18.79 -25.04
C ASN A 349 -25.31 -19.87 -25.88
N ASN A 350 -25.42 -21.06 -25.32
CA ASN A 350 -25.88 -22.32 -25.92
C ASN A 350 -24.95 -22.91 -26.99
N ALA A 351 -23.67 -22.53 -27.03
CA ALA A 351 -22.70 -23.20 -27.89
C ALA A 351 -22.61 -24.69 -27.56
N THR A 352 -22.46 -25.52 -28.61
CA THR A 352 -22.35 -26.98 -28.48
C THR A 352 -20.97 -27.44 -28.97
N TYR A 353 -20.32 -28.28 -28.19
CA TYR A 353 -19.02 -28.87 -28.50
C TYR A 353 -19.07 -30.39 -28.45
N LEU A 354 -18.09 -31.03 -29.08
CA LEU A 354 -17.89 -32.47 -28.96
C LEU A 354 -17.00 -32.78 -27.76
N ALA A 355 -17.25 -33.94 -27.13
CA ALA A 355 -16.44 -34.45 -26.04
C ALA A 355 -14.94 -34.46 -26.41
N GLY A 356 -14.09 -33.99 -25.48
CA GLY A 356 -12.64 -33.88 -25.69
C GLY A 356 -12.19 -32.60 -26.40
N ALA A 357 -13.09 -31.68 -26.71
CA ALA A 357 -12.72 -30.37 -27.25
C ALA A 357 -11.90 -29.54 -26.27
N ASN A 358 -11.05 -28.67 -26.81
CA ASN A 358 -10.45 -27.57 -26.06
C ASN A 358 -11.28 -26.31 -26.32
N ILE A 359 -11.87 -25.74 -25.27
CA ILE A 359 -12.78 -24.59 -25.35
C ILE A 359 -12.03 -23.37 -24.83
N THR A 360 -11.83 -22.38 -25.70
CA THR A 360 -11.32 -21.06 -25.28
C THR A 360 -12.48 -20.25 -24.69
N ILE A 361 -12.27 -19.68 -23.51
CA ILE A 361 -13.21 -18.78 -22.86
C ILE A 361 -12.55 -17.41 -22.79
N GLN A 362 -13.21 -16.40 -23.36
CA GLN A 362 -12.75 -15.02 -23.38
C GLN A 362 -13.76 -14.13 -22.67
N ALA A 363 -13.27 -13.11 -21.96
CA ALA A 363 -14.13 -12.11 -21.35
C ALA A 363 -13.63 -10.68 -21.65
N GLY A 364 -14.58 -9.79 -21.87
CA GLY A 364 -14.35 -8.35 -21.79
C GLY A 364 -14.57 -7.88 -20.36
N ALA A 365 -13.62 -7.12 -19.81
CA ALA A 365 -13.76 -6.49 -18.52
C ALA A 365 -13.22 -5.05 -18.56
N SER A 366 -13.90 -4.14 -17.87
CA SER A 366 -13.52 -2.74 -17.77
C SER A 366 -13.95 -2.15 -16.44
N ASP A 367 -13.18 -1.20 -15.95
CA ASP A 367 -13.42 -0.51 -14.71
C ASP A 367 -13.49 1.00 -15.00
N THR A 368 -14.51 1.68 -14.45
CA THR A 368 -14.77 3.09 -14.72
C THR A 368 -13.97 4.05 -13.85
N ASP A 369 -13.55 3.62 -12.67
CA ASP A 369 -12.78 4.44 -11.72
C ASP A 369 -11.42 3.83 -11.36
N GLY A 370 -11.10 2.65 -11.89
CA GLY A 370 -9.81 2.00 -11.73
C GLY A 370 -9.37 1.15 -12.91
N SER A 371 -8.73 0.04 -12.58
CA SER A 371 -8.25 -0.95 -13.55
C SER A 371 -8.58 -2.36 -13.06
N VAL A 372 -8.84 -3.28 -13.99
CA VAL A 372 -9.13 -4.68 -13.66
C VAL A 372 -7.82 -5.41 -13.36
N ALA A 373 -7.61 -5.76 -12.09
CA ALA A 373 -6.43 -6.50 -11.64
C ALA A 373 -6.42 -7.95 -12.13
N GLN A 374 -7.58 -8.62 -12.17
CA GLN A 374 -7.71 -9.99 -12.67
C GLN A 374 -9.14 -10.36 -13.08
N VAL A 375 -9.25 -11.38 -13.94
CA VAL A 375 -10.50 -12.06 -14.30
C VAL A 375 -10.34 -13.55 -14.07
N GLN A 376 -11.21 -14.13 -13.24
CA GLN A 376 -11.28 -15.56 -12.94
C GLN A 376 -12.44 -16.19 -13.73
N PHE A 377 -12.23 -17.36 -14.33
CA PHE A 377 -13.22 -18.08 -15.13
C PHE A 377 -13.67 -19.36 -14.43
N PHE A 378 -14.98 -19.60 -14.39
CA PHE A 378 -15.55 -20.74 -13.68
C PHE A 378 -16.48 -21.56 -14.57
N ALA A 379 -16.54 -22.88 -14.32
CA ALA A 379 -17.64 -23.76 -14.73
C ALA A 379 -18.39 -24.19 -13.46
N GLY A 380 -19.58 -23.64 -13.25
CA GLY A 380 -20.28 -23.75 -11.97
C GLY A 380 -19.44 -23.15 -10.83
N THR A 381 -19.04 -23.98 -9.87
CA THR A 381 -18.17 -23.56 -8.75
C THR A 381 -16.69 -23.84 -9.00
N ASN A 382 -16.33 -24.52 -10.10
CA ASN A 382 -14.96 -24.94 -10.36
C ASN A 382 -14.20 -23.83 -11.10
N LEU A 383 -13.10 -23.36 -10.51
CA LEU A 383 -12.19 -22.41 -11.16
C LEU A 383 -11.45 -23.11 -12.31
N LEU A 384 -11.61 -22.58 -13.52
CA LEU A 384 -10.91 -23.05 -14.72
C LEU A 384 -9.57 -22.36 -14.89
N GLY A 385 -9.46 -21.08 -14.49
CA GLY A 385 -8.22 -20.33 -14.51
C GLY A 385 -8.41 -18.83 -14.24
N THR A 386 -7.29 -18.12 -14.19
CA THR A 386 -7.23 -16.68 -13.92
C THR A 386 -6.39 -16.00 -15.00
N ALA A 387 -6.87 -14.87 -15.53
CA ALA A 387 -6.12 -14.00 -16.42
C ALA A 387 -5.89 -12.63 -15.74
N THR A 388 -4.64 -12.15 -15.75
CA THR A 388 -4.25 -10.87 -15.12
C THR A 388 -3.95 -9.76 -16.14
N ALA A 389 -4.12 -10.03 -17.44
CA ALA A 389 -3.89 -9.08 -18.51
C ALA A 389 -4.91 -9.25 -19.64
N ASN A 390 -5.26 -8.13 -20.28
CA ASN A 390 -6.11 -8.09 -21.46
C ASN A 390 -5.30 -8.54 -22.70
N PRO A 391 -5.79 -9.46 -23.56
CA PRO A 391 -7.12 -10.09 -23.54
C PRO A 391 -7.28 -11.17 -22.46
N TYR A 392 -8.32 -11.03 -21.64
CA TYR A 392 -8.62 -11.98 -20.57
C TYR A 392 -9.18 -13.26 -21.18
N SER A 393 -8.39 -14.34 -21.13
CA SER A 393 -8.80 -15.63 -21.68
C SER A 393 -8.20 -16.81 -20.93
N VAL A 394 -8.90 -17.94 -20.99
CA VAL A 394 -8.41 -19.25 -20.55
C VAL A 394 -8.79 -20.31 -21.58
N THR A 395 -7.99 -21.36 -21.71
CA THR A 395 -8.35 -22.55 -22.50
C THR A 395 -8.69 -23.69 -21.57
N TRP A 396 -9.94 -24.14 -21.60
CA TRP A 396 -10.39 -25.33 -20.88
C TRP A 396 -10.23 -26.56 -21.77
N THR A 397 -9.32 -27.46 -21.40
CA THR A 397 -8.89 -28.57 -22.25
C THR A 397 -9.62 -29.88 -21.96
N ASN A 398 -9.76 -30.72 -23.00
CA ASN A 398 -10.35 -32.06 -22.93
C ASN A 398 -11.69 -32.11 -22.20
N VAL A 399 -12.60 -31.20 -22.56
CA VAL A 399 -13.85 -31.01 -21.82
C VAL A 399 -14.74 -32.27 -21.92
N PRO A 400 -15.15 -32.88 -20.80
CA PRO A 400 -16.05 -34.04 -20.80
C PRO A 400 -17.45 -33.70 -21.30
N VAL A 401 -18.25 -34.73 -21.58
CA VAL A 401 -19.69 -34.56 -21.81
C VAL A 401 -20.35 -33.92 -20.59
N GLY A 402 -21.23 -32.95 -20.85
CA GLY A 402 -22.02 -32.29 -19.82
C GLY A 402 -22.56 -30.95 -20.27
N ASP A 403 -23.53 -30.45 -19.51
CA ASP A 403 -23.99 -29.07 -19.61
C ASP A 403 -23.26 -28.24 -18.56
N TYR A 404 -22.71 -27.11 -19.00
CA TYR A 404 -21.88 -26.24 -18.15
C TYR A 404 -22.40 -24.82 -18.15
N ASN A 405 -22.43 -24.22 -16.96
CA ASN A 405 -22.67 -22.81 -16.76
C ASN A 405 -21.32 -22.11 -16.53
N LEU A 406 -20.93 -21.27 -17.49
CA LEU A 406 -19.68 -20.51 -17.44
C LEU A 406 -19.95 -19.11 -16.89
N THR A 407 -19.12 -18.69 -15.93
CA THR A 407 -19.12 -17.32 -15.41
C THR A 407 -17.70 -16.78 -15.34
N ALA A 408 -17.57 -15.45 -15.45
CA ALA A 408 -16.32 -14.73 -15.23
C ALA A 408 -16.49 -13.78 -14.04
N LYS A 409 -15.52 -13.76 -13.11
CA LYS A 409 -15.46 -12.83 -11.99
C LYS A 409 -14.28 -11.89 -12.18
N ALA A 410 -14.56 -10.58 -12.26
CA ALA A 410 -13.50 -9.56 -12.31
C ALA A 410 -13.22 -9.01 -10.92
N THR A 411 -11.96 -8.64 -10.67
CA THR A 411 -11.50 -7.95 -9.47
C THR A 411 -10.68 -6.73 -9.89
N ASP A 412 -10.96 -5.57 -9.30
CA ASP A 412 -10.25 -4.33 -9.58
C ASP A 412 -8.97 -4.15 -8.73
N ASN A 413 -8.25 -3.06 -8.96
CA ASN A 413 -7.03 -2.70 -8.24
C ASN A 413 -7.26 -2.25 -6.78
N GLN A 414 -8.50 -2.13 -6.33
CA GLN A 414 -8.90 -1.80 -4.96
C GLN A 414 -9.65 -2.97 -4.26
N GLY A 415 -9.76 -4.12 -4.94
CA GLY A 415 -10.31 -5.36 -4.43
C GLY A 415 -11.82 -5.53 -4.58
N ALA A 416 -12.57 -4.60 -5.17
CA ALA A 416 -13.99 -4.85 -5.44
C ALA A 416 -14.18 -5.79 -6.63
N THR A 417 -15.31 -6.49 -6.62
CA THR A 417 -15.54 -7.60 -7.55
C THR A 417 -16.93 -7.59 -8.14
N SER A 418 -17.04 -8.05 -9.38
CA SER A 418 -18.30 -8.33 -10.05
C SER A 418 -18.25 -9.70 -10.73
N THR A 419 -19.41 -10.25 -11.05
CA THR A 419 -19.55 -11.54 -11.76
C THR A 419 -20.43 -11.34 -12.97
N SER A 420 -20.04 -11.93 -14.10
CA SER A 420 -20.78 -11.85 -15.36
C SER A 420 -22.12 -12.58 -15.26
N SER A 421 -23.00 -12.31 -16.21
CA SER A 421 -24.08 -13.25 -16.52
C SER A 421 -23.51 -14.62 -16.90
N ALA A 422 -24.30 -15.66 -16.63
CA ALA A 422 -24.02 -17.03 -17.02
C ALA A 422 -24.05 -17.22 -18.55
N VAL A 423 -23.08 -17.94 -19.09
CA VAL A 423 -23.05 -18.47 -20.46
C VAL A 423 -23.17 -19.99 -20.37
N ASN A 424 -24.27 -20.55 -20.87
CA ASN A 424 -24.48 -22.00 -20.84
C ASN A 424 -23.89 -22.63 -22.11
N ILE A 425 -23.21 -23.75 -21.98
CA ILE A 425 -22.74 -24.55 -23.12
C ILE A 425 -23.07 -26.02 -22.90
N SER A 426 -23.14 -26.80 -23.99
CA SER A 426 -23.33 -28.24 -23.93
C SER A 426 -22.19 -28.96 -24.64
N VAL A 427 -21.67 -30.02 -24.01
CA VAL A 427 -20.67 -30.90 -24.59
C VAL A 427 -21.31 -32.27 -24.76
N VAL A 428 -21.39 -32.74 -26.00
CA VAL A 428 -22.12 -33.96 -26.38
C VAL A 428 -21.19 -35.05 -26.90
N ASN A 429 -21.63 -36.30 -26.78
CA ASN A 429 -20.93 -37.44 -27.37
C ASN A 429 -21.08 -37.43 -28.90
N ASN A 430 -20.01 -37.79 -29.60
CA ASN A 430 -20.08 -38.11 -31.02
C ASN A 430 -20.62 -39.53 -31.22
N ALA A 431 -21.92 -39.76 -30.94
CA ALA A 431 -22.56 -41.04 -31.20
C ALA A 431 -23.00 -41.10 -32.68
N PRO A 432 -22.58 -42.11 -33.47
CA PRO A 432 -23.11 -42.31 -34.81
C PRO A 432 -24.63 -42.51 -34.76
N ALA A 433 -25.35 -42.02 -35.77
CA ALA A 433 -26.79 -42.23 -35.86
C ALA A 433 -27.11 -43.74 -35.97
N ALA A 434 -28.26 -44.14 -35.42
CA ALA A 434 -28.73 -45.52 -35.52
C ALA A 434 -28.83 -45.95 -36.99
N VAL A 435 -28.22 -47.10 -37.32
CA VAL A 435 -28.26 -47.66 -38.68
C VAL A 435 -29.62 -48.32 -38.89
N THR A 436 -30.36 -47.86 -39.90
CA THR A 436 -31.59 -48.52 -40.36
C THR A 436 -31.28 -49.31 -41.63
N LEU A 437 -31.54 -50.62 -41.60
CA LEU A 437 -31.40 -51.48 -42.79
C LEU A 437 -32.64 -51.33 -43.65
N VAL A 438 -32.44 -51.04 -44.93
CA VAL A 438 -33.51 -50.82 -45.92
C VAL A 438 -33.27 -51.66 -47.17
N ASP A 439 -34.29 -51.76 -48.02
CA ASP A 439 -34.27 -52.43 -49.32
C ASP A 439 -33.72 -53.87 -49.30
N PRO A 440 -34.20 -54.77 -48.42
CA PRO A 440 -33.80 -56.16 -48.49
C PRO A 440 -34.28 -56.78 -49.81
N MET A 441 -33.36 -57.33 -50.59
CA MET A 441 -33.67 -57.97 -51.88
C MET A 441 -32.96 -59.31 -52.00
N LEU A 442 -33.68 -60.33 -52.48
CA LEU A 442 -33.11 -61.63 -52.84
C LEU A 442 -33.21 -61.82 -54.36
N SER A 443 -32.09 -62.08 -55.01
CA SER A 443 -32.01 -62.40 -56.44
C SER A 443 -31.12 -63.63 -56.66
N GLY A 444 -31.74 -64.78 -56.94
CA GLY A 444 -31.05 -66.06 -56.92
C GLY A 444 -30.46 -66.34 -55.53
N ASN A 445 -29.15 -66.62 -55.47
CA ASN A 445 -28.42 -66.85 -54.22
C ASN A 445 -27.84 -65.56 -53.60
N ASN A 446 -28.15 -64.39 -54.14
CA ASN A 446 -27.62 -63.10 -53.66
C ASN A 446 -28.66 -62.37 -52.84
N PHE A 447 -28.36 -62.14 -51.56
CA PHE A 447 -29.11 -61.26 -50.69
C PHE A 447 -28.42 -59.91 -50.58
N SER A 448 -29.14 -58.81 -50.78
CA SER A 448 -28.62 -57.47 -50.60
C SER A 448 -29.46 -56.66 -49.60
N LEU A 449 -28.80 -55.78 -48.87
CA LEU A 449 -29.43 -54.78 -48.01
C LEU A 449 -28.69 -53.45 -48.14
N SER A 450 -29.37 -52.34 -47.86
CA SER A 450 -28.82 -50.99 -47.94
C SER A 450 -28.93 -50.26 -46.60
N PHE A 451 -28.05 -49.29 -46.35
CA PHE A 451 -28.16 -48.36 -45.23
C PHE A 451 -27.36 -47.08 -45.48
N THR A 452 -27.80 -45.96 -44.90
CA THR A 452 -27.08 -44.68 -44.98
C THR A 452 -25.88 -44.68 -44.05
N THR A 453 -24.73 -44.21 -44.54
CA THR A 453 -23.48 -44.12 -43.78
C THR A 453 -23.19 -42.68 -43.40
N GLN A 454 -22.49 -42.45 -42.29
CA GLN A 454 -21.93 -41.15 -41.93
C GLN A 454 -20.49 -41.03 -42.44
N SER A 455 -20.14 -39.85 -42.96
CA SER A 455 -18.78 -39.59 -43.46
C SER A 455 -17.76 -39.72 -42.33
N GLY A 456 -16.72 -40.53 -42.54
CA GLY A 456 -15.63 -40.71 -41.57
C GLY A 456 -15.91 -41.70 -40.43
N VAL A 457 -17.10 -42.31 -40.38
CA VAL A 457 -17.44 -43.37 -39.41
C VAL A 457 -17.12 -44.75 -40.01
N ALA A 458 -16.43 -45.62 -39.27
CA ALA A 458 -16.18 -46.99 -39.70
C ALA A 458 -17.41 -47.88 -39.49
N TYR A 459 -17.71 -48.74 -40.46
CA TYR A 459 -18.81 -49.71 -40.41
C TYR A 459 -18.31 -51.13 -40.63
N SER A 460 -18.92 -52.09 -39.94
CA SER A 460 -18.74 -53.53 -40.09
C SER A 460 -20.08 -54.21 -40.34
N VAL A 461 -20.24 -54.86 -41.49
CA VAL A 461 -21.39 -55.71 -41.79
C VAL A 461 -21.05 -57.14 -41.42
N GLN A 462 -21.93 -57.79 -40.68
CA GLN A 462 -21.72 -59.14 -40.17
C GLN A 462 -22.96 -60.00 -40.41
N PHE A 463 -22.76 -61.31 -40.54
CA PHE A 463 -23.83 -62.28 -40.68
C PHE A 463 -23.69 -63.45 -39.70
N THR A 464 -24.77 -64.19 -39.48
CA THR A 464 -24.76 -65.47 -38.76
C THR A 464 -25.86 -66.39 -39.29
N ASP A 465 -25.59 -67.70 -39.32
CA ASP A 465 -26.54 -68.73 -39.79
C ASP A 465 -27.37 -69.34 -38.64
N SER A 466 -27.01 -69.06 -37.38
CA SER A 466 -27.75 -69.49 -36.20
C SER A 466 -27.74 -68.42 -35.12
N LEU A 467 -28.89 -68.21 -34.47
CA LEU A 467 -28.98 -67.38 -33.27
C LEU A 467 -28.74 -68.17 -31.97
N SER A 468 -28.54 -69.49 -32.06
CA SER A 468 -28.27 -70.36 -30.90
C SER A 468 -27.48 -71.62 -31.31
N PRO A 469 -26.18 -71.71 -31.00
CA PRO A 469 -25.33 -70.64 -30.49
C PRO A 469 -25.10 -69.55 -31.54
N ILE A 470 -24.97 -68.30 -31.10
CA ILE A 470 -24.76 -67.16 -32.00
C ILE A 470 -23.27 -66.93 -32.27
N THR A 471 -22.87 -67.07 -33.53
CA THR A 471 -21.50 -66.79 -33.98
C THR A 471 -21.56 -65.86 -35.19
N TRP A 472 -21.14 -64.62 -35.00
CA TRP A 472 -21.13 -63.62 -36.07
C TRP A 472 -19.84 -63.68 -36.89
N SER A 473 -19.98 -63.78 -38.20
CA SER A 473 -18.89 -63.70 -39.17
C SER A 473 -18.89 -62.34 -39.87
N GLY A 474 -17.70 -61.80 -40.15
CA GLY A 474 -17.56 -60.55 -40.89
C GLY A 474 -17.87 -60.75 -42.38
N LEU A 475 -18.73 -59.89 -42.93
CA LEU A 475 -18.99 -59.83 -44.38
C LEU A 475 -18.08 -58.78 -45.03
N THR A 476 -18.07 -57.56 -44.51
CA THR A 476 -17.21 -56.47 -45.01
C THR A 476 -17.02 -55.39 -43.95
N ASN A 477 -15.91 -54.65 -44.04
CA ASN A 477 -15.62 -53.47 -43.23
C ASN A 477 -15.25 -52.31 -44.16
N PHE A 478 -15.75 -51.11 -43.89
CA PHE A 478 -15.49 -49.94 -44.73
C PHE A 478 -15.69 -48.62 -43.96
N GLY A 479 -15.14 -47.52 -44.49
CA GLY A 479 -15.40 -46.17 -44.00
C GLY A 479 -16.63 -45.57 -44.69
N GLY A 480 -17.55 -45.02 -43.90
CA GLY A 480 -18.73 -44.34 -44.41
C GLY A 480 -18.38 -43.06 -45.15
N THR A 481 -19.17 -42.74 -46.17
CA THR A 481 -18.96 -41.62 -47.10
C THR A 481 -20.05 -40.55 -46.99
N GLY A 482 -21.01 -40.71 -46.08
CA GLY A 482 -22.18 -39.83 -46.01
C GLY A 482 -23.32 -40.24 -46.95
N THR A 483 -23.18 -41.35 -47.68
CA THR A 483 -24.15 -41.82 -48.68
C THR A 483 -24.69 -43.21 -48.33
N THR A 484 -25.75 -43.64 -49.04
CA THR A 484 -26.27 -45.01 -48.94
C THR A 484 -25.23 -46.01 -49.45
N PHE A 485 -24.98 -47.05 -48.67
CA PHE A 485 -24.15 -48.19 -49.02
C PHE A 485 -25.01 -49.43 -49.14
N THR A 486 -24.84 -50.19 -50.23
CA THR A 486 -25.52 -51.47 -50.46
C THR A 486 -24.50 -52.60 -50.34
N VAL A 487 -24.77 -53.56 -49.48
CA VAL A 487 -23.96 -54.76 -49.31
C VAL A 487 -24.69 -55.95 -49.92
N THR A 488 -23.97 -56.82 -50.62
CA THR A 488 -24.51 -58.05 -51.20
C THR A 488 -23.74 -59.25 -50.63
N ASP A 489 -24.46 -60.26 -50.17
CA ASP A 489 -23.96 -61.55 -49.68
C ASP A 489 -24.47 -62.67 -50.59
N THR A 490 -23.56 -63.54 -51.07
CA THR A 490 -23.92 -64.72 -51.85
C THR A 490 -24.00 -65.92 -50.90
N THR A 491 -25.21 -66.42 -50.67
CA THR A 491 -25.46 -67.50 -49.70
C THR A 491 -26.31 -68.62 -50.30
N ALA A 492 -25.99 -69.85 -49.92
CA ALA A 492 -26.81 -71.05 -50.15
C ALA A 492 -27.47 -71.55 -48.85
N ALA A 493 -27.34 -70.80 -47.75
CA ALA A 493 -27.92 -71.16 -46.47
C ALA A 493 -29.45 -70.96 -46.49
N ALA A 494 -30.18 -71.89 -45.87
CA ALA A 494 -31.64 -71.81 -45.77
C ALA A 494 -32.12 -70.62 -44.90
N GLN A 495 -31.27 -70.14 -43.98
CA GLN A 495 -31.53 -68.98 -43.15
C GLN A 495 -30.21 -68.30 -42.76
N ARG A 496 -30.19 -66.97 -42.79
CA ARG A 496 -29.07 -66.12 -42.36
C ARG A 496 -29.59 -64.80 -41.80
N PHE A 497 -28.90 -64.28 -40.79
CA PHE A 497 -29.22 -63.02 -40.11
C PHE A 497 -28.08 -62.03 -40.32
N TYR A 498 -28.39 -60.73 -40.40
CA TYR A 498 -27.42 -59.67 -40.67
C TYR A 498 -27.46 -58.59 -39.60
N ARG A 499 -26.32 -57.97 -39.33
CA ARG A 499 -26.22 -56.75 -38.52
C ARG A 499 -25.14 -55.82 -39.07
N VAL A 500 -25.29 -54.54 -38.78
CA VAL A 500 -24.28 -53.52 -39.04
C VAL A 500 -23.82 -52.94 -37.70
N ARG A 501 -22.51 -52.77 -37.53
CA ARG A 501 -21.91 -52.15 -36.35
C ARG A 501 -21.06 -50.95 -36.78
N SER A 502 -21.17 -49.85 -36.06
CA SER A 502 -20.11 -48.83 -35.98
C SER A 502 -19.41 -48.96 -34.63
N PRO A 503 -18.07 -48.81 -34.54
CA PRO A 503 -17.35 -48.78 -33.28
C PRO A 503 -17.85 -47.70 -32.31
#